data_AF-A0A4E0PVQ5-F1
#
_entry.id   AF-A0A4E0PVQ5-F1
#
_cell.length_a   1.000
_cell.length_b   1.000
_cell.length_c   1.000
_cell.angle_alpha   90.00
_cell.angle_beta   90.00
_cell.angle_gamma   90.00
#
_symmetry.space_group_name_H-M   'P 1'
#
loop_
_entity.id
_entity.type
_entity.pdbx_description
1 polymer ?
#
loop_
_entity_poly.entity_id
_entity_poly.type
_entity_poly.pdbx_seq_one_letter_code
_entity_poly.pdbx_strand_id
1 'polypeptide(L)'
;MNELGKGTTIIPPITDIYNVHDRFYERSKKGTVHSVITTTFYPHFPKLLHELLPKNIHANVIVSCELFDKLRTEHRTEIVKFLDNELIHLFVYPKNMGLLSFLYNEYCIMLSPLTNKGDFDNKHIEYCNQGARNWGKELFEHYLNESRPITEL
;
A
#
# COMPACT_ATOMS: atom_id res chain seq x y z
N MET A 1 -20.70 -10.74 3.23
CA MET A 1 -19.34 -10.44 3.74
C MET A 1 -18.96 -11.38 4.89
N ASN A 2 -18.78 -12.68 4.64
CA ASN A 2 -18.29 -13.65 5.66
C ASN A 2 -16.83 -14.08 5.46
N GLU A 3 -16.19 -13.66 4.37
CA GLU A 3 -14.85 -14.13 3.96
C GLU A 3 -13.72 -13.49 4.77
N LEU A 4 -13.91 -12.24 5.21
CA LEU A 4 -12.91 -11.50 5.99
C LEU A 4 -12.71 -12.05 7.41
N GLY A 5 -13.67 -12.80 7.94
CA GLY A 5 -13.60 -13.29 9.33
C GLY A 5 -13.47 -12.16 10.36
N LYS A 6 -12.80 -12.43 11.48
CA LYS A 6 -12.60 -11.47 12.57
C LYS A 6 -11.35 -10.60 12.31
N GLY A 7 -11.57 -9.31 12.12
CA GLY A 7 -10.50 -8.32 11.98
C GLY A 7 -9.98 -7.80 13.32
N THR A 8 -8.78 -7.23 13.29
CA THR A 8 -8.19 -6.48 14.40
C THR A 8 -8.17 -5.00 14.04
N THR A 9 -8.92 -4.19 14.78
CA THR A 9 -8.87 -2.73 14.65
C THR A 9 -7.61 -2.19 15.32
N ILE A 10 -6.89 -1.32 14.60
CA ILE A 10 -5.69 -0.64 15.05
C ILE A 10 -6.00 0.85 15.09
N ILE A 11 -5.78 1.47 16.24
CA ILE A 11 -5.95 2.92 16.43
C ILE A 11 -4.63 3.42 17.02
N PRO A 12 -3.72 3.99 16.20
CA PRO A 12 -2.46 4.50 16.69
C PRO A 12 -2.70 5.77 17.53
N PRO A 13 -1.89 6.01 18.56
CA PRO A 13 -1.85 7.33 19.20
C PRO A 13 -1.40 8.38 18.18
N ILE A 14 -1.79 9.64 18.41
CA ILE A 14 -1.52 10.75 17.47
C ILE A 14 -0.02 10.88 17.14
N THR A 15 0.85 10.61 18.12
CA THR A 15 2.31 10.66 17.95
C THR A 15 2.86 9.62 16.97
N ASP A 16 2.09 8.55 16.71
CA ASP A 16 2.56 7.36 16.00
C ASP A 16 1.75 7.09 14.72
N ILE A 17 0.97 8.07 14.23
CA ILE A 17 0.14 7.92 13.02
C ILE A 17 0.94 7.53 11.77
N TYR A 18 2.23 7.88 11.72
CA TYR A 18 3.12 7.52 10.63
C TYR A 18 3.72 6.11 10.77
N ASN A 19 3.60 5.49 11.95
CA ASN A 19 4.22 4.21 12.29
C ASN A 19 3.21 3.05 12.27
N VAL A 20 1.96 3.31 11.87
CA VAL A 20 0.89 2.31 11.87
C VAL A 20 1.17 1.13 10.94
N HIS A 21 1.94 1.39 9.88
CA HIS A 21 2.38 0.39 8.91
C HIS A 21 3.60 -0.40 9.40
N ASP A 22 4.30 0.00 10.48
CA ASP A 22 5.53 -0.64 10.95
C ASP A 22 5.29 -2.11 11.32
N ARG A 23 4.14 -2.43 11.93
CA ARG A 23 3.79 -3.82 12.25
C ARG A 23 3.53 -4.65 11.00
N PHE A 24 2.83 -4.06 10.02
CA PHE A 24 2.60 -4.69 8.73
C PHE A 24 3.93 -4.89 8.01
N TYR A 25 4.83 -3.91 8.10
CA TYR A 25 6.15 -3.92 7.52
C TYR A 25 7.06 -5.00 8.12
N GLU A 26 7.14 -5.12 9.44
CA GLU A 26 7.93 -6.18 10.08
C GLU A 26 7.45 -7.58 9.69
N ARG A 27 6.14 -7.75 9.43
CA ARG A 27 5.59 -8.99 8.86
C ARG A 27 5.93 -9.13 7.38
N SER A 28 5.92 -8.02 6.65
CA SER A 28 6.27 -7.95 5.24
C SER A 28 7.70 -8.45 5.01
N LYS A 29 8.65 -8.10 5.89
CA LYS A 29 10.05 -8.59 5.83
C LYS A 29 10.22 -10.12 5.78
N LYS A 30 9.19 -10.91 6.11
CA LYS A 30 9.19 -12.38 6.10
C LYS A 30 8.60 -12.99 4.83
N GLY A 31 7.87 -12.21 4.03
CA GLY A 31 7.15 -12.66 2.85
C GLY A 31 7.92 -12.43 1.55
N THR A 32 7.37 -12.93 0.45
CA THR A 32 8.00 -12.85 -0.89
C THR A 32 7.40 -11.77 -1.80
N VAL A 33 6.14 -11.39 -1.58
CA VAL A 33 5.42 -10.40 -2.40
C VAL A 33 4.71 -9.38 -1.52
N HIS A 34 4.84 -8.10 -1.89
CA HIS A 34 4.10 -7.00 -1.30
C HIS A 34 3.29 -6.27 -2.36
N SER A 35 2.06 -5.93 -2.03
CA SER A 35 1.25 -5.12 -2.91
C SER A 35 0.57 -4.02 -2.11
N VAL A 36 0.66 -2.80 -2.63
CA VAL A 36 0.20 -1.60 -1.94
C VAL A 36 -0.68 -0.80 -2.90
N ILE A 37 -1.81 -0.35 -2.41
CA ILE A 37 -2.66 0.68 -3.04
C ILE A 37 -2.64 1.86 -2.08
N THR A 38 -2.29 3.05 -2.54
CA THR A 38 -2.20 4.21 -1.64
C THR A 38 -2.48 5.54 -2.33
N THR A 39 -3.15 6.42 -1.61
CA THR A 39 -3.34 7.84 -1.96
C THR A 39 -2.36 8.74 -1.21
N THR A 40 -1.52 8.17 -0.34
CA THR A 40 -0.59 8.91 0.52
C THR A 40 0.84 8.38 0.43
N PHE A 41 1.80 9.28 0.69
CA PHE A 41 3.22 8.95 0.78
C PHE A 41 3.70 9.13 2.21
N TYR A 42 3.97 8.02 2.90
CA TYR A 42 4.47 8.08 4.27
C TYR A 42 5.97 8.37 4.32
N PRO A 43 6.47 9.13 5.32
CA PRO A 43 7.88 9.48 5.42
C PRO A 43 8.85 8.28 5.47
N HIS A 44 8.39 7.11 5.91
CA HIS A 44 9.21 5.90 6.01
C HIS A 44 9.29 5.08 4.70
N PHE A 45 8.52 5.41 3.66
CA PHE A 45 8.51 4.65 2.40
C PHE A 45 9.85 4.63 1.65
N PRO A 46 10.64 5.73 1.61
CA PRO A 46 11.99 5.66 1.06
C PRO A 46 12.91 4.71 1.82
N LYS A 47 12.77 4.63 3.15
CA LYS A 47 13.55 3.69 3.97
C LYS A 47 13.12 2.24 3.70
N LEU A 48 11.82 2.02 3.56
CA LEU A 48 11.24 0.74 3.18
C LEU A 48 11.86 0.22 1.87
N LEU A 49 11.96 1.08 0.84
CA LEU A 49 12.63 0.76 -0.42
C LEU A 49 14.02 0.16 -0.22
N HIS A 50 14.84 0.86 0.55
CA HIS A 50 16.24 0.50 0.77
C HIS A 50 16.38 -0.85 1.49
N GLU A 51 15.45 -1.21 2.37
CA GLU A 51 15.44 -2.47 3.10
C GLU A 51 14.87 -3.65 2.28
N LEU A 52 14.05 -3.38 1.25
CA LEU A 52 13.51 -4.40 0.34
C LEU A 52 14.51 -4.80 -0.76
N LEU A 53 15.32 -3.86 -1.24
CA LEU A 53 16.37 -4.08 -2.26
C LEU A 53 17.25 -5.33 -2.02
N PRO A 54 17.87 -5.53 -0.84
CA PRO A 54 18.75 -6.68 -0.62
C PRO A 54 18.01 -8.01 -0.42
N LYS A 55 16.67 -8.01 -0.33
CA LYS A 55 15.87 -9.20 0.01
C LYS A 55 15.18 -9.85 -1.18
N ASN A 56 15.34 -9.31 -2.39
CA ASN A 56 14.71 -9.81 -3.62
C ASN A 56 13.17 -9.93 -3.51
N ILE A 57 12.55 -9.02 -2.75
CA ILE A 57 11.10 -8.98 -2.53
C ILE A 57 10.47 -8.12 -3.63
N HIS A 58 9.52 -8.68 -4.37
CA HIS A 58 8.79 -7.96 -5.40
C HIS A 58 7.68 -7.10 -4.77
N ALA A 59 7.61 -5.83 -5.16
CA ALA A 59 6.59 -4.90 -4.72
C ALA A 59 5.81 -4.32 -5.91
N ASN A 60 4.48 -4.51 -5.90
CA ASN A 60 3.59 -3.81 -6.83
C ASN A 60 2.91 -2.66 -6.09
N VAL A 61 3.06 -1.44 -6.56
CA VAL A 61 2.57 -0.23 -5.89
C VAL A 61 1.65 0.54 -6.83
N ILE A 62 0.39 0.65 -6.46
CA ILE A 62 -0.65 1.40 -7.17
C ILE A 62 -0.88 2.71 -6.44
N VAL A 63 -0.67 3.83 -7.12
CA VAL A 63 -0.87 5.19 -6.59
C VAL A 63 -2.03 5.90 -7.28
N SER A 64 -2.69 6.85 -6.60
CA SER A 64 -3.67 7.72 -7.25
C SER A 64 -2.99 8.70 -8.20
N CYS A 65 -3.74 9.26 -9.16
CA CYS A 65 -3.22 10.32 -10.04
C CYS A 65 -2.67 11.51 -9.25
N GLU A 66 -3.40 11.96 -8.23
CA GLU A 66 -3.00 13.09 -7.38
C GLU A 66 -1.69 12.80 -6.64
N LEU A 67 -1.53 11.58 -6.10
CA LEU A 67 -0.29 11.19 -5.45
C LEU A 67 0.85 11.09 -6.46
N PHE A 68 0.61 10.54 -7.65
CA PHE A 68 1.61 10.48 -8.71
C PHE A 68 2.09 11.88 -9.11
N ASP A 69 1.17 12.83 -9.27
CA ASP A 69 1.47 14.23 -9.55
C ASP A 69 2.33 14.86 -8.46
N LYS A 70 2.02 14.59 -7.20
CA LYS A 70 2.84 15.04 -6.07
C LYS A 70 4.23 14.40 -6.09
N LEU A 71 4.32 13.10 -6.34
CA LEU A 71 5.60 12.39 -6.37
C LEU A 71 6.52 12.91 -7.49
N ARG A 72 6.00 13.13 -8.70
CA ARG A 72 6.82 13.61 -9.83
C ARG A 72 7.27 15.06 -9.69
N THR A 73 6.58 15.87 -8.89
CA THR A 73 6.87 17.30 -8.70
C THR A 73 7.69 17.58 -7.43
N GLU A 74 7.33 16.97 -6.31
CA GLU A 74 7.92 17.23 -4.99
C GLU A 74 8.91 16.16 -4.53
N HIS A 75 8.80 14.92 -5.03
CA HIS A 75 9.60 13.77 -4.62
C HIS A 75 10.24 13.05 -5.81
N ARG A 76 10.69 13.83 -6.82
CA ARG A 76 11.19 13.27 -8.10
C ARG A 76 12.33 12.27 -7.88
N THR A 77 13.24 12.58 -6.96
CA THR A 77 14.39 11.72 -6.64
C THR A 77 13.95 10.35 -6.11
N GLU A 78 12.95 10.32 -5.24
CA GLU A 78 12.41 9.09 -4.66
C GLU A 78 11.70 8.25 -5.72
N ILE A 79 10.87 8.87 -6.57
CA ILE A 79 10.14 8.13 -7.60
C ILE A 79 11.06 7.61 -8.71
N VAL A 80 12.12 8.33 -9.08
CA VAL A 80 13.16 7.81 -9.99
C VAL A 80 13.79 6.54 -9.40
N LYS A 81 14.17 6.57 -8.11
CA LYS A 81 14.74 5.38 -7.44
C LYS A 81 13.77 4.19 -7.40
N PHE A 82 12.47 4.44 -7.31
CA PHE A 82 11.48 3.37 -7.39
C PHE A 82 11.40 2.77 -8.80
N LEU A 83 11.45 3.61 -9.84
CA LEU A 83 11.37 3.17 -11.24
C LEU A 83 12.64 2.47 -11.72
N ASP A 84 13.81 2.87 -11.22
CA ASP A 84 15.10 2.25 -11.53
C ASP A 84 15.30 0.89 -10.85
N ASN A 85 14.37 0.48 -9.98
CA ASN A 85 14.44 -0.77 -9.24
C ASN A 85 13.54 -1.84 -9.87
N GLU A 86 14.15 -2.87 -10.49
CA GLU A 86 13.45 -3.97 -11.17
C GLU A 86 12.53 -4.80 -10.25
N LEU A 87 12.69 -4.71 -8.94
CA LEU A 87 11.83 -5.39 -7.97
C LEU A 87 10.55 -4.60 -7.67
N ILE A 88 10.44 -3.36 -8.14
CA ILE A 88 9.31 -2.48 -7.87
C ILE A 88 8.61 -2.10 -9.15
N HIS A 89 7.32 -2.41 -9.20
CA HIS A 89 6.45 -2.02 -10.28
C HIS A 89 5.48 -0.97 -9.79
N LEU A 90 5.58 0.22 -10.37
CA LEU A 90 4.69 1.34 -10.08
C LEU A 90 3.57 1.43 -11.10
N PHE A 91 2.37 1.70 -10.61
CA PHE A 91 1.16 1.87 -11.42
C PHE A 91 0.38 3.08 -10.95
N VAL A 92 -0.30 3.75 -11.87
CA VAL A 92 -1.24 4.83 -11.58
C VAL A 92 -2.67 4.36 -11.84
N TYR A 93 -3.55 4.51 -10.85
CA TYR A 93 -4.97 4.22 -10.99
C TYR A 93 -5.72 5.49 -11.40
N PRO A 94 -6.44 5.48 -12.54
CA PRO A 94 -7.01 6.69 -13.13
C PRO A 94 -8.33 7.15 -12.48
N LYS A 95 -8.95 6.33 -11.62
CA LYS A 95 -10.23 6.62 -10.97
C LYS A 95 -10.01 6.99 -9.50
N ASN A 96 -11.07 7.45 -8.84
CA ASN A 96 -11.05 7.66 -7.39
C ASN A 96 -10.86 6.31 -6.67
N MET A 97 -9.89 6.25 -5.74
CA MET A 97 -9.57 5.01 -5.02
C MET A 97 -10.58 4.65 -3.93
N GLY A 98 -11.28 5.61 -3.34
CA GLY A 98 -12.23 5.38 -2.24
C GLY A 98 -11.62 4.86 -0.94
N LEU A 99 -10.29 4.87 -0.81
CA LEU A 99 -9.55 4.41 0.36
C LEU A 99 -8.28 5.25 0.55
N LEU A 100 -7.76 5.29 1.78
CA LEU A 100 -6.49 5.94 2.07
C LEU A 100 -5.32 5.04 1.63
N SER A 101 -5.31 3.81 2.11
CA SER A 101 -4.35 2.79 1.71
C SER A 101 -4.87 1.39 1.95
N PHE A 102 -4.37 0.45 1.15
CA PHE A 102 -4.59 -0.97 1.27
C PHE A 102 -3.26 -1.69 1.07
N LEU A 103 -2.91 -2.55 2.02
CA LEU A 103 -1.67 -3.32 1.98
C LEU A 103 -2.03 -4.80 1.98
N TYR A 104 -1.36 -5.55 1.12
CA TYR A 104 -1.57 -6.98 0.92
C TYR A 104 -0.24 -7.72 0.85
N ASN A 105 -0.16 -8.85 1.56
CA ASN A 105 0.92 -9.82 1.47
C ASN A 105 0.39 -11.24 1.73
N GLU A 106 1.28 -12.22 1.71
CA GLU A 106 0.97 -13.65 1.88
C GLU A 106 0.40 -14.01 3.27
N TYR A 107 0.48 -13.10 4.25
CA TYR A 107 0.06 -13.35 5.63
C TYR A 107 -1.24 -12.63 5.98
N CYS A 108 -1.34 -11.35 5.62
CA CYS A 108 -2.41 -10.47 6.05
C CYS A 108 -2.73 -9.40 5.00
N ILE A 109 -3.91 -8.82 5.16
CA ILE A 109 -4.28 -7.53 4.57
C ILE A 109 -4.39 -6.47 5.66
N MET A 110 -4.15 -5.22 5.28
CA MET A 110 -4.47 -4.06 6.10
C MET A 110 -5.22 -3.03 5.27
N LEU A 111 -6.39 -2.61 5.76
CA LEU A 111 -7.20 -1.58 5.16
C LEU A 111 -7.15 -0.31 6.02
N SER A 112 -6.86 0.81 5.37
CA SER A 112 -6.98 2.16 5.92
C SER A 112 -8.13 2.85 5.18
N PRO A 113 -9.38 2.73 5.67
CA PRO A 113 -10.54 3.30 5.00
C PRO A 113 -10.59 4.82 5.17
N LEU A 114 -11.31 5.48 4.27
CA LEU A 114 -11.83 6.82 4.51
C LEU A 114 -13.17 6.73 5.25
N THR A 115 -13.57 7.81 5.91
CA THR A 115 -14.94 7.90 6.45
C THR A 115 -15.97 7.92 5.31
N ASN A 116 -17.25 7.73 5.64
CA ASN A 116 -18.34 7.84 4.65
C ASN A 116 -18.46 9.23 3.99
N LYS A 117 -17.80 10.25 4.55
CA LYS A 117 -17.72 11.61 3.98
C LYS A 117 -16.48 11.82 3.11
N GLY A 118 -15.58 10.84 3.06
CA GLY A 118 -14.27 10.93 2.38
C GLY A 118 -13.15 11.48 3.26
N ASP A 119 -13.44 11.83 4.53
CA ASP A 119 -12.41 12.35 5.45
C ASP A 119 -11.45 11.24 5.91
N PHE A 120 -10.24 11.64 6.28
CA PHE A 120 -9.26 10.76 6.93
C PHE A 120 -9.77 10.26 8.29
N ASP A 121 -9.62 8.96 8.54
CA ASP A 121 -9.79 8.33 9.85
C ASP A 121 -8.45 7.70 10.26
N ASN A 122 -8.12 7.73 11.55
CA ASN A 122 -6.90 7.09 12.05
C ASN A 122 -7.10 5.60 12.33
N LYS A 123 -8.27 5.04 12.03
CA LYS A 123 -8.56 3.62 12.22
C LYS A 123 -8.06 2.80 11.04
N HIS A 124 -7.37 1.73 11.35
CA HIS A 124 -6.92 0.73 10.39
C HIS A 124 -7.48 -0.64 10.80
N ILE A 125 -7.68 -1.52 9.83
CA ILE A 125 -8.23 -2.85 10.09
C ILE A 125 -7.33 -3.89 9.44
N GLU A 126 -6.83 -4.82 10.25
CA GLU A 126 -5.99 -5.93 9.79
C GLU A 126 -6.76 -7.24 9.83
N TYR A 127 -6.62 -8.04 8.77
CA TYR A 127 -7.16 -9.39 8.67
C TYR A 127 -6.07 -10.35 8.21
N CYS A 128 -5.98 -11.52 8.86
CA CYS A 128 -4.92 -12.50 8.59
C CYS A 128 -5.45 -13.93 8.35
N ASN A 129 -6.76 -14.11 8.18
CA ASN A 129 -7.33 -15.40 7.79
C ASN A 129 -7.23 -15.62 6.27
N GLN A 130 -7.38 -16.87 5.82
CA GLN A 130 -7.25 -17.21 4.40
C GLN A 130 -8.27 -16.48 3.51
N GLY A 131 -9.52 -16.35 3.96
CA GLY A 131 -10.56 -15.66 3.19
C GLY A 131 -10.23 -14.19 2.95
N ALA A 132 -9.68 -13.48 3.96
CA ALA A 132 -9.24 -12.11 3.77
C ALA A 132 -8.04 -11.97 2.81
N ARG A 133 -7.14 -12.94 2.79
CA ARG A 133 -6.03 -12.95 1.81
C ARG A 133 -6.54 -13.14 0.38
N ASN A 134 -7.47 -14.08 0.17
CA ASN A 134 -8.07 -14.29 -1.15
C ASN A 134 -8.79 -13.03 -1.62
N TRP A 135 -9.65 -12.47 -0.77
CA TRP A 135 -10.33 -11.21 -1.06
C TRP A 135 -9.36 -10.06 -1.31
N GLY A 136 -8.26 -9.97 -0.55
CA GLY A 136 -7.25 -8.95 -0.74
C GLY A 136 -6.51 -9.05 -2.07
N LYS A 137 -6.26 -10.28 -2.54
CA LYS A 137 -5.71 -10.53 -3.87
C LYS A 137 -6.67 -10.07 -4.96
N GLU A 138 -7.95 -10.47 -4.87
CA GLU A 138 -9.00 -10.08 -5.83
C GLU A 138 -9.16 -8.55 -5.88
N LEU A 139 -9.16 -7.89 -4.72
CA LEU A 139 -9.19 -6.44 -4.63
C LEU A 139 -7.99 -5.82 -5.33
N PHE A 140 -6.77 -6.29 -5.04
CA PHE A 140 -5.57 -5.75 -5.66
C PHE A 140 -5.58 -5.92 -7.18
N GLU A 141 -5.97 -7.10 -7.67
CA GLU A 141 -6.08 -7.39 -9.10
C GLU A 141 -7.13 -6.50 -9.79
N HIS A 142 -8.24 -6.19 -9.12
CA HIS A 142 -9.24 -5.24 -9.64
C HIS A 142 -8.64 -3.85 -9.90
N TYR A 143 -7.92 -3.28 -8.92
CA TYR A 143 -7.25 -1.98 -9.12
C TYR A 143 -6.15 -2.08 -10.17
N LEU A 144 -5.37 -3.16 -10.17
CA LEU A 144 -4.25 -3.35 -11.10
C LEU A 144 -4.73 -3.40 -12.56
N ASN A 145 -5.79 -4.16 -12.85
CA ASN A 145 -6.33 -4.34 -14.20
C ASN A 145 -6.81 -3.03 -14.85
N GLU A 146 -7.18 -2.05 -14.02
CA GLU A 146 -7.62 -0.73 -14.47
C GLU A 146 -6.53 0.34 -14.34
N SER A 147 -5.37 -0.02 -13.80
CA SER A 147 -4.22 0.88 -13.65
C SER A 147 -3.33 0.87 -14.89
N ARG A 148 -2.49 1.90 -15.01
CA ARG A 148 -1.46 2.01 -16.05
C ARG A 148 -0.08 1.90 -15.42
N PRO A 149 0.85 1.13 -15.98
CA PRO A 149 2.23 1.10 -15.50
C PRO A 149 2.87 2.49 -15.64
N ILE A 150 3.66 2.89 -14.66
CA ILE A 150 4.52 4.06 -14.73
C ILE A 150 5.89 3.56 -15.16
N THR A 151 6.30 3.91 -16.38
CA THR A 151 7.60 3.51 -16.94
C THR A 151 8.57 4.67 -17.10
N GLU A 152 8.08 5.91 -17.00
CA GLU A 152 8.86 7.15 -17.16
C GLU A 152 8.16 8.34 -16.45
N LEU A 153 8.89 9.45 -16.27
CA LEU A 153 8.50 10.63 -15.46
C LEU A 153 8.52 11.98 -16.20
#